data_AF-A0A497M037-F1
#
_entry.id   AF-A0A497M037-F1
#
_cell.length_a   1.000
_cell.length_b   1.000
_cell.length_c   1.000
_cell.angle_alpha   90.00
_cell.angle_beta   90.00
_cell.angle_gamma   90.00
#
_symmetry.space_group_name_H-M   'P 1'
#
loop_
_entity.id
_entity.type
_entity.pdbx_description
1 polymer ?
#
loop_
_entity_poly.entity_id
_entity_poly.type
_entity_poly.pdbx_seq_one_letter_code
_entity_poly.pdbx_strand_id
1 'polypeptide(L)'
;MLMAVILAWIRSKTRLTKFGVISVFWFTLFVIQMFNNLLEALFFTNVFPSTKEFVEAIYVSMLTVLVEAFMAGVLFTSKKADLSLSSALHGYFDRRSRFSWSWRITAASLAYFPIYLFFGMLASPFIISYYMEPSLGLKLPPFTVIVPLEFLRGFLYVTSLLPILASINRDRKIQYTTIASLLYVAGALIP
;
A
#
# COMPACT_ATOMS: atom_id res chain seq x y z
N MET A 1 2.25 15.32 -10.07
CA MET A 1 1.16 15.33 -11.08
C MET A 1 0.57 13.94 -11.35
N LEU A 2 1.37 12.89 -11.58
CA LEU A 2 0.85 11.55 -11.93
C LEU A 2 -0.06 10.94 -10.85
N MET A 3 0.31 11.04 -9.57
CA MET A 3 -0.53 10.57 -8.46
C MET A 3 -1.92 11.20 -8.48
N ALA A 4 -1.98 12.52 -8.63
CA ALA A 4 -3.25 13.26 -8.69
C ALA A 4 -4.14 12.77 -9.86
N VAL A 5 -3.54 12.47 -11.03
CA VAL A 5 -4.27 11.91 -12.17
C VAL A 5 -4.83 10.52 -11.85
N ILE A 6 -4.04 9.66 -11.21
CA ILE A 6 -4.49 8.31 -10.80
C ILE A 6 -5.59 8.41 -9.77
N LEU A 7 -5.44 9.23 -8.73
CA LEU A 7 -6.46 9.40 -7.68
C LEU A 7 -7.75 10.00 -8.25
N ALA A 8 -7.66 10.97 -9.17
CA ALA A 8 -8.82 11.52 -9.88
C ALA A 8 -9.51 10.44 -10.73
N TRP A 9 -8.74 9.62 -11.44
CA TRP A 9 -9.27 8.51 -12.22
C TRP A 9 -9.95 7.47 -11.33
N ILE A 10 -9.32 7.02 -10.24
CA ILE A 10 -9.91 6.08 -9.26
C ILE A 10 -11.18 6.69 -8.66
N ARG A 11 -11.15 7.99 -8.30
CA ARG A 11 -12.31 8.72 -7.79
C ARG A 11 -13.50 8.66 -8.74
N SER A 12 -13.24 8.74 -10.06
CA SER A 12 -14.29 8.62 -11.08
C SER A 12 -14.92 7.23 -11.17
N LYS A 13 -14.23 6.18 -10.68
CA LYS A 13 -14.69 4.78 -10.71
C LYS A 13 -15.34 4.30 -9.42
N THR A 14 -15.28 5.12 -8.35
CA THR A 14 -15.91 4.83 -7.06
C THR A 14 -17.20 5.62 -6.87
N ARG A 15 -18.12 5.02 -6.11
CA ARG A 15 -19.37 5.67 -5.67
C ARG A 15 -19.33 6.15 -4.22
N LEU A 16 -18.17 6.07 -3.58
CA LEU A 16 -18.05 6.41 -2.16
C LEU A 16 -18.40 7.87 -1.89
N THR A 17 -18.92 8.13 -0.68
CA THR A 17 -19.02 9.49 -0.14
C THR A 17 -17.63 10.14 -0.06
N LYS A 18 -17.58 11.47 0.08
CA LYS A 18 -16.31 12.21 0.23
C LYS A 18 -15.47 11.65 1.38
N PHE A 19 -16.11 11.45 2.54
CA PHE A 19 -15.45 10.85 3.70
C PHE A 19 -14.92 9.46 3.40
N GLY A 20 -15.73 8.59 2.76
CA GLY A 20 -15.30 7.25 2.37
C GLY A 20 -14.06 7.25 1.46
N VAL A 21 -13.97 8.19 0.51
CA VAL A 21 -12.78 8.33 -0.33
C VAL A 21 -11.57 8.80 0.45
N ILE A 22 -11.71 9.83 1.28
CA ILE A 22 -10.60 10.33 2.09
C ILE A 22 -10.06 9.20 2.96
N SER A 23 -10.91 8.45 3.65
CA SER A 23 -10.49 7.33 4.49
C SER A 23 -9.77 6.24 3.70
N VAL A 24 -10.32 5.86 2.54
CA VAL A 24 -9.74 4.79 1.70
C VAL A 24 -8.41 5.23 1.11
N PHE A 25 -8.34 6.41 0.50
CA PHE A 25 -7.09 6.92 -0.07
C PHE A 25 -6.04 7.14 1.00
N TRP A 26 -6.41 7.71 2.15
CA TRP A 26 -5.49 7.90 3.26
C TRP A 26 -4.89 6.58 3.72
N PHE A 27 -5.72 5.59 4.03
CA PHE A 27 -5.25 4.29 4.48
C PHE A 27 -4.40 3.58 3.43
N THR A 28 -4.85 3.55 2.17
CA THR A 28 -4.13 2.87 1.11
C THR A 28 -2.80 3.53 0.80
N LEU A 29 -2.75 4.86 0.63
CA LEU A 29 -1.52 5.58 0.36
C LEU A 29 -0.57 5.51 1.56
N PHE A 30 -1.07 5.63 2.79
CA PHE A 30 -0.23 5.54 3.98
C PHE A 30 0.48 4.19 4.03
N VAL A 31 -0.25 3.09 3.77
CA VAL A 31 0.34 1.76 3.80
C VAL A 31 1.29 1.51 2.63
N ILE A 32 0.87 1.85 1.40
CA ILE A 32 1.62 1.53 0.18
C ILE A 32 2.84 2.41 -0.01
N GLN A 33 2.70 3.72 0.19
CA GLN A 33 3.73 4.72 -0.09
C GLN A 33 4.67 4.94 1.10
N MET A 34 4.15 4.88 2.33
CA MET A 34 4.92 5.26 3.51
C MET A 34 5.24 4.08 4.42
N PHE A 35 4.24 3.44 5.02
CA PHE A 35 4.43 2.53 6.14
C PHE A 35 5.21 1.26 5.77
N ASN A 36 4.95 0.66 4.60
CA ASN A 36 5.75 -0.47 4.13
C ASN A 36 7.23 -0.10 3.93
N ASN A 37 7.50 1.11 3.44
CA ASN A 37 8.87 1.61 3.24
C ASN A 37 9.54 1.96 4.58
N LEU A 38 8.80 2.49 5.54
CA LEU A 38 9.29 2.72 6.91
C LEU A 38 9.63 1.38 7.60
N LEU A 39 8.80 0.36 7.44
CA LEU A 39 9.10 -0.98 7.97
C LEU A 39 10.35 -1.56 7.32
N GLU A 40 10.50 -1.46 6.00
CA GLU A 40 11.73 -1.86 5.33
C GLU A 40 12.94 -1.10 5.86
N ALA A 41 12.85 0.23 5.93
CA ALA A 41 13.93 1.07 6.43
C ALA A 41 14.35 0.72 7.87
N LEU A 42 13.40 0.36 8.74
CA LEU A 42 13.70 -0.09 10.10
C LEU A 42 14.63 -1.31 10.15
N PHE A 43 14.48 -2.25 9.22
CA PHE A 43 15.25 -3.50 9.21
C PHE A 43 16.47 -3.47 8.28
N PHE A 44 16.41 -2.72 7.17
CA PHE A 44 17.45 -2.67 6.14
C PHE A 44 18.38 -1.46 6.26
N THR A 45 18.12 -0.54 7.19
CA THR A 45 18.95 0.66 7.38
C THR A 45 19.23 0.95 8.85
N ASN A 46 20.07 1.96 9.10
CA ASN A 46 20.32 2.54 10.41
C ASN A 46 19.74 3.97 10.55
N VAL A 47 18.75 4.32 9.71
CA VAL A 47 18.16 5.68 9.67
C VAL A 47 17.33 6.00 10.92
N PHE A 48 16.92 4.98 11.69
CA PHE A 48 16.22 5.15 12.96
C PHE A 48 17.12 4.79 14.15
N PRO A 49 17.81 5.77 14.76
CA PRO A 49 18.57 5.60 16.00
C PRO A 49 17.74 5.11 17.18
N SER A 50 16.43 5.43 17.22
CA SER A 50 15.55 5.11 18.33
C SER A 50 14.14 4.73 17.89
N THR A 51 13.43 3.96 18.73
CA THR A 51 12.01 3.64 18.51
C THR A 51 11.14 4.89 18.45
N LYS A 52 11.54 5.96 19.17
CA LYS A 52 10.83 7.23 19.19
C LYS A 52 10.84 7.89 17.80
N GLU A 53 12.01 7.96 17.16
CA GLU A 53 12.14 8.54 15.82
C GLU A 53 11.38 7.75 14.76
N PHE A 54 11.35 6.41 14.87
CA PHE A 54 10.52 5.58 14.01
C PHE A 54 9.02 5.89 14.16
N VAL A 55 8.55 6.04 15.39
CA VAL A 55 7.15 6.39 15.69
C VAL A 55 6.82 7.82 15.21
N GLU A 56 7.73 8.78 15.41
CA GLU A 56 7.59 10.14 14.88
C GLU A 56 7.48 10.14 13.35
N ALA A 57 8.33 9.35 12.65
CA ALA A 57 8.26 9.19 11.21
C ALA A 57 6.91 8.60 10.75
N ILE A 58 6.36 7.63 11.48
CA ILE A 58 5.01 7.10 11.21
C ILE A 58 3.97 8.22 11.30
N TYR A 59 3.98 9.02 12.37
CA TYR A 59 3.00 10.09 12.56
C TYR A 59 3.11 11.17 11.48
N VAL A 60 4.32 11.60 11.16
CA VAL A 60 4.56 12.59 10.10
C VAL A 60 4.03 12.04 8.77
N SER A 61 4.36 10.79 8.42
CA SER A 61 3.87 10.15 7.20
C SER A 61 2.34 10.01 7.15
N MET A 62 1.69 9.68 8.28
CA MET A 62 0.23 9.64 8.37
C MET A 62 -0.39 11.02 8.09
N LEU A 63 0.20 12.09 8.61
CA LEU A 63 -0.27 13.46 8.40
C LEU A 63 -0.03 13.93 6.97
N THR A 64 1.15 13.67 6.40
CA THR A 64 1.49 14.01 5.01
C THR A 64 0.48 13.40 4.04
N VAL A 65 0.25 12.10 4.17
CA VAL A 65 -0.69 11.39 3.29
C VAL A 65 -2.14 11.78 3.58
N LEU A 66 -2.47 12.20 4.81
CA LEU A 66 -3.82 12.72 5.11
C LEU A 66 -4.10 13.99 4.32
N VAL A 67 -3.12 14.88 4.16
CA VAL A 67 -3.28 16.09 3.33
C VAL A 67 -3.52 15.71 1.88
N GLU A 68 -2.77 14.76 1.32
CA GLU A 68 -2.98 14.27 -0.05
C GLU A 68 -4.36 13.65 -0.25
N ALA A 69 -4.77 12.75 0.64
CA ALA A 69 -6.06 12.08 0.60
C ALA A 69 -7.23 13.07 0.78
N PHE A 70 -7.06 14.07 1.66
CA PHE A 70 -8.02 15.14 1.86
C PHE A 70 -8.17 15.99 0.60
N MET A 71 -7.06 16.43 0.00
CA MET A 71 -7.09 17.15 -1.27
C MET A 71 -7.77 16.34 -2.37
N ALA A 72 -7.41 15.06 -2.51
CA ALA A 72 -8.04 14.18 -3.50
C ALA A 72 -9.55 13.99 -3.25
N GLY A 73 -9.98 13.85 -1.99
CA GLY A 73 -11.39 13.67 -1.63
C GLY A 73 -12.25 14.92 -1.76
N VAL A 74 -11.66 16.10 -1.57
CA VAL A 74 -12.33 17.41 -1.69
C VAL A 74 -12.34 17.92 -3.12
N LEU A 75 -11.19 17.90 -3.80
CA LEU A 75 -11.03 18.45 -5.14
C LEU A 75 -11.64 17.56 -6.22
N PHE A 76 -11.59 16.23 -6.06
CA PHE A 76 -12.12 15.32 -7.07
C PHE A 76 -13.57 14.93 -6.76
N THR A 77 -14.49 15.45 -7.56
CA THR A 77 -15.92 15.17 -7.45
C THR A 77 -16.34 13.98 -8.31
N SER A 78 -17.18 13.10 -7.78
CA SER A 78 -17.88 12.06 -8.54
C SER A 78 -19.36 12.40 -8.66
N LYS A 79 -19.96 12.19 -9.84
CA LYS A 79 -21.39 12.47 -10.12
C LYS A 79 -22.35 11.63 -9.28
N LYS A 80 -21.88 10.51 -8.70
CA LYS A 80 -22.66 9.57 -7.88
C LYS A 80 -21.85 9.20 -6.65
N ALA A 81 -22.03 9.94 -5.55
CA ALA A 81 -21.29 9.77 -4.30
C ALA A 81 -22.25 9.40 -3.15
N ASP A 82 -22.95 8.28 -3.31
CA ASP A 82 -24.06 7.85 -2.46
C ASP A 82 -23.77 6.61 -1.62
N LEU A 83 -22.61 5.97 -1.81
CA LEU A 83 -22.27 4.72 -1.13
C LEU A 83 -21.40 4.97 0.11
N SER A 84 -21.80 4.46 1.27
CA SER A 84 -20.94 4.47 2.46
C SER A 84 -19.83 3.42 2.35
N LEU A 85 -18.67 3.69 2.95
CA LEU A 85 -17.54 2.73 2.97
C LEU A 85 -17.93 1.42 3.66
N SER A 86 -18.66 1.51 4.77
CA SER A 86 -19.14 0.33 5.49
C SER A 86 -20.03 -0.54 4.61
N SER A 87 -21.01 0.04 3.91
CA SER A 87 -21.89 -0.70 3.00
C SER A 87 -21.11 -1.32 1.83
N ALA A 88 -20.10 -0.63 1.30
CA ALA A 88 -19.24 -1.15 0.24
C ALA A 88 -18.44 -2.38 0.71
N LEU A 89 -17.84 -2.31 1.89
CA LEU A 89 -17.07 -3.41 2.49
C LEU A 89 -17.96 -4.61 2.80
N HIS A 90 -19.08 -4.41 3.51
CA HIS A 90 -20.04 -5.49 3.80
C HIS A 90 -20.50 -6.17 2.52
N GLY A 91 -21.00 -5.40 1.54
CA GLY A 91 -21.44 -5.95 0.25
C GLY A 91 -20.32 -6.55 -0.62
N TYR A 92 -19.05 -6.32 -0.28
CA TYR A 92 -17.91 -6.98 -0.92
C TYR A 92 -17.57 -8.30 -0.23
N PHE A 93 -17.50 -8.31 1.10
CA PHE A 93 -17.16 -9.49 1.89
C PHE A 93 -18.31 -10.52 1.92
N ASP A 94 -19.57 -10.10 1.96
CA ASP A 94 -20.75 -10.99 2.04
C ASP A 94 -20.93 -11.90 0.81
N ARG A 95 -20.21 -11.66 -0.28
CA ARG A 95 -20.32 -12.45 -1.51
C ARG A 95 -19.69 -13.83 -1.42
N ARG A 96 -18.86 -14.07 -0.42
CA ARG A 96 -18.10 -15.31 -0.27
C ARG A 96 -18.06 -15.71 1.20
N SER A 97 -17.89 -17.00 1.43
CA SER A 97 -17.66 -17.50 2.78
C SER A 97 -16.39 -16.90 3.39
N ARG A 98 -16.38 -16.79 4.72
CA ARG A 98 -15.21 -16.32 5.48
C ARG A 98 -13.96 -17.13 5.14
N PHE A 99 -14.10 -18.45 5.01
CA PHE A 99 -13.00 -19.34 4.61
C PHE A 99 -12.42 -18.99 3.24
N SER A 100 -13.28 -18.66 2.25
CA SER A 100 -12.81 -18.24 0.93
C SER A 100 -12.03 -16.93 0.99
N TRP A 101 -12.43 -15.99 1.85
CA TRP A 101 -11.70 -14.75 2.07
C TRP A 101 -10.37 -14.97 2.77
N SER A 102 -10.35 -15.74 3.86
CA SER A 102 -9.13 -16.09 4.57
C SER A 102 -8.10 -16.69 3.62
N TRP A 103 -8.49 -17.68 2.81
CA TRP A 103 -7.57 -18.28 1.84
C TRP A 103 -7.06 -17.27 0.79
N ARG A 104 -7.92 -16.38 0.27
CA ARG A 104 -7.50 -15.37 -0.71
C ARG A 104 -6.53 -14.35 -0.13
N ILE A 105 -6.80 -13.88 1.09
CA ILE A 105 -5.94 -12.92 1.78
C ILE A 105 -4.59 -13.58 2.08
N THR A 106 -4.60 -14.79 2.64
CA THR A 106 -3.38 -15.55 2.91
C THR A 106 -2.60 -15.80 1.62
N ALA A 107 -3.22 -16.36 0.58
CA ALA A 107 -2.54 -16.66 -0.68
C ALA A 107 -1.95 -15.41 -1.35
N ALA A 108 -2.69 -14.28 -1.35
CA ALA A 108 -2.19 -13.02 -1.90
C ALA A 108 -1.04 -12.43 -1.06
N SER A 109 -1.11 -12.55 0.28
CA SER A 109 -0.04 -12.09 1.18
C SER A 109 1.23 -12.93 1.00
N LEU A 110 1.07 -14.26 0.88
CA LEU A 110 2.17 -15.19 0.65
C LEU A 110 2.82 -15.00 -0.72
N ALA A 111 2.06 -14.59 -1.74
CA ALA A 111 2.58 -14.35 -3.09
C ALA A 111 3.59 -13.20 -3.16
N TYR A 112 3.56 -12.27 -2.19
CA TYR A 112 4.49 -11.14 -2.15
C TYR A 112 5.95 -11.59 -1.97
N PHE A 113 6.20 -12.53 -1.05
CA PHE A 113 7.55 -13.00 -0.74
C PHE A 113 8.33 -13.59 -1.94
N PRO A 114 7.79 -14.54 -2.74
CA PRO A 114 8.51 -15.06 -3.91
C PRO A 114 8.68 -13.99 -5.00
N ILE A 115 7.75 -13.05 -5.14
CA ILE A 115 7.89 -11.91 -6.07
C ILE A 115 9.02 -11.00 -5.61
N TYR A 116 9.07 -10.65 -4.33
CA TYR A 116 10.14 -9.86 -3.72
C TYR A 116 11.50 -10.52 -3.94
N LEU A 117 11.64 -11.81 -3.62
CA LEU A 117 12.90 -12.53 -3.85
C LEU A 117 13.28 -12.58 -5.32
N PHE A 118 12.33 -12.82 -6.22
CA PHE A 118 12.61 -12.87 -7.65
C PHE A 118 13.19 -11.55 -8.16
N PHE A 119 12.53 -10.43 -7.87
CA PHE A 119 13.02 -9.11 -8.28
C PHE A 119 14.26 -8.67 -7.51
N GLY A 120 14.38 -9.04 -6.23
CA GLY A 120 15.57 -8.81 -5.43
C GLY A 120 16.80 -9.53 -6.00
N MET A 121 16.66 -10.77 -6.48
CA MET A 121 17.73 -11.50 -7.16
C MET A 121 18.13 -10.84 -8.48
N LEU A 122 17.16 -10.34 -9.26
CA LEU A 122 17.43 -9.62 -10.50
C LEU A 122 18.14 -8.28 -10.26
N ALA A 123 17.80 -7.58 -9.17
CA ALA A 123 18.40 -6.29 -8.82
C ALA A 123 19.73 -6.43 -8.06
N SER A 124 19.96 -7.57 -7.37
CA SER A 124 21.12 -7.82 -6.50
C SER A 124 22.47 -7.47 -7.14
N PRO A 125 22.77 -7.84 -8.42
CA PRO A 125 24.04 -7.49 -9.05
C PRO A 125 24.36 -5.99 -9.08
N PHE A 126 23.33 -5.14 -9.01
CA PHE A 126 23.47 -3.69 -9.05
C PHE A 126 23.52 -3.05 -7.66
N ILE A 127 22.95 -3.69 -6.64
CA ILE A 127 22.73 -3.07 -5.33
C ILE A 127 23.51 -3.69 -4.17
N ILE A 128 23.99 -4.94 -4.32
CA ILE A 128 24.57 -5.69 -3.20
C ILE A 128 25.84 -5.03 -2.65
N SER A 129 26.62 -4.35 -3.48
CA SER A 129 27.83 -3.62 -3.05
C SER A 129 27.50 -2.52 -2.04
N TYR A 130 26.38 -1.82 -2.19
CA TYR A 130 25.97 -0.76 -1.26
C TYR A 130 25.57 -1.31 0.11
N TYR A 131 25.05 -2.54 0.18
CA TYR A 131 24.76 -3.22 1.46
C TYR A 131 26.01 -3.71 2.18
N MET A 132 27.13 -3.87 1.46
CA MET A 132 28.41 -4.30 2.02
C MET A 132 29.28 -3.11 2.47
N GLU A 133 28.84 -1.87 2.21
CA GLU A 133 29.57 -0.66 2.58
C GLU A 133 28.94 0.00 3.83
N PRO A 134 29.54 -0.15 5.03
CA PRO A 134 28.91 0.30 6.28
C PRO A 134 28.72 1.83 6.37
N SER A 135 29.49 2.60 5.60
CA SER A 135 29.43 4.07 5.55
C SER A 135 28.07 4.59 5.03
N LEU A 136 27.36 3.78 4.24
CA LEU A 136 26.09 4.16 3.60
C LEU A 136 24.88 3.94 4.51
N GLY A 137 25.07 3.36 5.70
CA GLY A 137 23.99 3.12 6.66
C GLY A 137 22.98 2.04 6.24
N LEU A 138 23.26 1.29 5.17
CA LEU A 138 22.50 0.14 4.72
C LEU A 138 23.01 -1.13 5.41
N LYS A 139 22.12 -2.10 5.61
CA LYS A 139 22.47 -3.43 6.14
C LYS A 139 21.58 -4.48 5.50
N LEU A 140 22.16 -5.64 5.20
CA LEU A 140 21.42 -6.79 4.70
C LEU A 140 21.04 -7.69 5.88
N PRO A 141 19.76 -7.68 6.32
CA PRO A 141 19.33 -8.55 7.40
C PRO A 141 19.37 -10.04 7.00
N PRO A 142 19.48 -10.96 7.97
CA PRO A 142 19.41 -12.39 7.71
C PRO A 142 18.00 -12.81 7.26
N PHE A 143 17.90 -13.97 6.60
CA PHE A 143 16.61 -14.53 6.14
C PHE A 143 15.59 -14.74 7.26
N THR A 144 16.04 -14.96 8.51
CA THR A 144 15.17 -15.06 9.69
C THR A 144 14.39 -13.78 9.97
N VAL A 145 14.85 -12.63 9.47
CA VAL A 145 14.16 -11.33 9.52
C VAL A 145 13.44 -11.05 8.21
N ILE A 146 14.08 -11.28 7.06
CA ILE A 146 13.49 -11.01 5.74
C ILE A 146 12.18 -11.79 5.56
N VAL A 147 12.17 -13.10 5.79
CA VAL A 147 10.99 -13.95 5.55
C VAL A 147 9.73 -13.45 6.29
N PRO A 148 9.74 -13.29 7.63
CA PRO A 148 8.55 -12.81 8.33
C PRO A 148 8.18 -11.36 7.98
N LEU A 149 9.17 -10.49 7.74
CA LEU A 149 8.93 -9.11 7.34
C LEU A 149 8.21 -9.03 6.00
N GLU A 150 8.65 -9.77 5.00
CA GLU A 150 8.03 -9.76 3.68
C GLU A 150 6.61 -10.35 3.72
N PHE A 151 6.33 -11.34 4.58
CA PHE A 151 4.95 -11.78 4.80
C PHE A 151 4.07 -10.71 5.45
N LEU A 152 4.60 -9.97 6.43
CA LEU A 152 3.90 -8.85 7.05
C LEU A 152 3.61 -7.76 6.00
N ARG A 153 4.61 -7.38 5.19
CA ARG A 153 4.45 -6.39 4.12
C ARG A 153 3.42 -6.83 3.09
N GLY A 154 3.48 -8.08 2.64
CA GLY A 154 2.48 -8.67 1.75
C GLY A 154 1.05 -8.56 2.31
N PHE A 155 0.89 -8.86 3.60
CA PHE A 155 -0.40 -8.70 4.29
C PHE A 155 -0.87 -7.24 4.35
N LEU A 156 0.03 -6.29 4.62
CA LEU A 156 -0.28 -4.85 4.62
C LEU A 156 -0.71 -4.37 3.23
N TYR A 157 -0.04 -4.80 2.16
CA TYR A 157 -0.48 -4.50 0.78
C TYR A 157 -1.89 -5.04 0.50
N VAL A 158 -2.16 -6.30 0.86
CA VAL A 158 -3.49 -6.90 0.60
C VAL A 158 -4.58 -6.17 1.38
N THR A 159 -4.39 -5.96 2.67
CA THR A 159 -5.38 -5.30 3.53
C THR A 159 -5.65 -3.85 3.12
N SER A 160 -4.62 -3.12 2.70
CA SER A 160 -4.75 -1.74 2.22
C SER A 160 -5.47 -1.60 0.87
N LEU A 161 -5.39 -2.62 0.01
CA LEU A 161 -6.05 -2.61 -1.30
C LEU A 161 -7.52 -3.07 -1.26
N LEU A 162 -7.92 -3.88 -0.27
CA LEU A 162 -9.30 -4.40 -0.16
C LEU A 162 -10.38 -3.31 -0.09
N PRO A 163 -10.23 -2.21 0.68
CA PRO A 163 -11.21 -1.13 0.69
C PRO A 163 -11.37 -0.44 -0.67
N ILE A 164 -10.28 -0.26 -1.43
CA ILE A 164 -10.36 0.28 -2.79
C ILE A 164 -11.13 -0.67 -3.70
N LEU A 165 -10.79 -1.96 -3.67
CA LEU A 165 -11.46 -2.98 -4.48
C LEU A 165 -12.95 -3.11 -4.17
N ALA A 166 -13.34 -2.95 -2.90
CA ALA A 166 -14.73 -2.93 -2.48
C ALA A 166 -15.50 -1.71 -3.02
N SER A 167 -14.78 -0.59 -3.24
CA SER A 167 -15.36 0.69 -3.59
C SER A 167 -15.53 0.96 -5.09
N ILE A 168 -14.72 0.31 -5.94
CA ILE A 168 -14.70 0.54 -7.39
C ILE A 168 -15.60 -0.44 -8.13
N ASN A 169 -15.98 -0.05 -9.36
CA ASN A 169 -16.77 -0.91 -10.24
C ASN A 169 -16.11 -2.30 -10.42
N ARG A 170 -16.94 -3.35 -10.52
CA ARG A 170 -16.53 -4.76 -10.53
C ARG A 170 -15.91 -5.22 -11.85
N ASP A 171 -15.63 -4.29 -12.76
CA ASP A 171 -14.90 -4.58 -13.97
C ASP A 171 -13.47 -4.99 -13.61
N ARG A 172 -13.08 -6.21 -14.02
CA ARG A 172 -11.76 -6.77 -13.70
C ARG A 172 -10.61 -5.92 -14.25
N LYS A 173 -10.78 -5.30 -15.42
CA LYS A 173 -9.76 -4.43 -16.01
C LYS A 173 -9.58 -3.18 -15.14
N ILE A 174 -10.67 -2.56 -14.70
CA ILE A 174 -10.62 -1.39 -13.81
C ILE A 174 -9.95 -1.74 -12.49
N GLN A 175 -10.30 -2.88 -11.88
CA GLN A 175 -9.68 -3.34 -10.64
C GLN A 175 -8.19 -3.58 -10.79
N TYR A 176 -7.78 -4.28 -11.85
CA TYR A 176 -6.38 -4.56 -12.14
C TYR A 176 -5.59 -3.27 -12.39
N THR A 177 -6.08 -2.37 -13.25
CA THR A 177 -5.42 -1.08 -13.52
C THR A 177 -5.33 -0.23 -12.26
N THR A 178 -6.35 -0.26 -11.40
CA THR A 178 -6.32 0.46 -10.11
C THR A 178 -5.22 -0.08 -9.20
N ILE A 179 -5.18 -1.39 -8.98
CA ILE A 179 -4.15 -2.00 -8.12
C ILE A 179 -2.76 -1.76 -8.70
N ALA A 180 -2.56 -2.04 -9.98
CA ALA A 180 -1.26 -1.90 -10.64
C ALA A 180 -0.75 -0.45 -10.59
N SER A 181 -1.63 0.53 -10.86
CA SER A 181 -1.26 1.95 -10.81
C SER A 181 -0.93 2.40 -9.39
N LEU A 182 -1.65 1.96 -8.37
CA LEU A 182 -1.35 2.29 -6.97
C LEU A 182 -0.03 1.66 -6.52
N LEU A 183 0.16 0.35 -6.76
CA LEU A 183 1.38 -0.35 -6.37
C LEU A 183 2.61 0.22 -7.09
N TYR A 184 2.49 0.54 -8.37
CA TYR A 184 3.62 1.08 -9.14
C TYR A 184 3.88 2.55 -8.83
N VAL A 185 2.85 3.41 -8.88
CA VAL A 185 3.07 4.85 -8.74
C VAL A 185 3.24 5.28 -7.29
N ALA A 186 2.39 4.78 -6.38
CA ALA A 186 2.52 5.10 -4.96
C ALA A 186 3.58 4.26 -4.28
N GLY A 187 3.76 3.00 -4.69
CA GLY A 187 4.69 2.09 -4.03
C GLY A 187 6.13 2.12 -4.56
N ALA A 188 6.37 2.65 -5.77
CA ALA A 188 7.72 2.60 -6.38
C ALA A 188 8.18 3.90 -7.05
N LEU A 189 7.29 4.61 -7.76
CA LEU A 189 7.71 5.77 -8.57
C LEU A 189 7.82 7.07 -7.76
N ILE A 190 6.94 7.27 -6.79
CA ILE A 190 6.90 8.46 -5.93
C ILE A 190 7.31 8.01 -4.54
N PRO A 191 8.60 8.16 -4.15
CA PRO A 191 9.04 7.87 -2.79
C PRO A 191 8.40 8.83 -1.79
#